data_AF-A0A2V1EBB5-F1
#
_entry.id   AF-A0A2V1EBB5-F1
#
_cell.length_a   1.000
_cell.length_b   1.000
_cell.length_c   1.000
_cell.angle_alpha   90.00
_cell.angle_beta   90.00
_cell.angle_gamma   90.00
#
_symmetry.space_group_name_H-M   'P 1'
#
loop_
_entity.id
_entity.type
_entity.pdbx_description
1 polymer ?
#
loop_
_entity_poly.entity_id
_entity_poly.type
_entity_poly.pdbx_seq_one_letter_code
_entity_poly.pdbx_strand_id
1 'polypeptide(L)'
;MAATQDVIMTDGAAETKTVASDLSSLLHTPHSDAFAFSDLEERVLQLYDQLRELELQRSLIKAHESAHVPDTSALSDDELQEQLITAQRDAMDAKAKFEIRNRVSHNVLVMDPVLKAVHGGEDGDFLEKRMLPLIHESDTLSMVHGSLSSQLASTTRALGEAEQGNISANKGNRDLSQTYLALAEDLKGQSTEDIQDPQMRKQVQIAEKELKESRKRMRTLKGVLSAMIVGSGINWAEDEVLRELVMDDEEDD
;
A
#
# COMPACT_ATOMS: atom_id res chain seq x y z
N MET A 1 14.11 29.49 37.21
CA MET A 1 13.98 29.58 35.74
C MET A 1 14.26 28.20 35.16
N ALA A 2 13.23 27.50 34.71
CA ALA A 2 13.34 26.35 33.81
C ALA A 2 11.95 26.16 33.21
N ALA A 3 11.82 26.41 31.90
CA ALA A 3 10.57 26.32 31.17
C ALA A 3 10.25 24.85 30.91
N THR A 4 9.07 24.42 31.38
CA THR A 4 8.39 23.20 30.94
C THR A 4 7.85 23.46 29.53
N GLN A 5 8.46 22.84 28.53
CA GLN A 5 8.01 22.90 27.15
C GLN A 5 7.10 21.70 26.90
N ASP A 6 5.80 21.91 27.15
CA ASP A 6 4.74 20.99 26.76
C ASP A 6 4.73 20.89 25.23
N VAL A 7 5.04 19.69 24.73
CA VAL A 7 4.86 19.35 23.32
C VAL A 7 3.36 19.09 23.13
N ILE A 8 2.67 20.13 22.65
CA ILE A 8 1.28 20.02 22.21
C ILE A 8 1.29 19.22 20.90
N MET A 9 0.90 17.95 20.99
CA MET A 9 0.54 17.12 19.83
C MET A 9 -0.82 17.59 19.31
N THR A 10 -0.83 18.64 18.48
CA THR A 10 -2.06 19.04 17.76
C THR A 10 -2.31 18.07 16.61
N ASP A 11 -3.20 17.13 16.90
CA ASP A 11 -4.18 16.46 16.04
C ASP A 11 -4.16 16.84 14.55
N GLY A 12 -3.46 16.03 13.74
CA GLY A 12 -3.51 16.07 12.27
C GLY A 12 -4.83 15.52 11.68
N ALA A 13 -5.81 15.13 12.50
CA ALA A 13 -7.08 14.61 12.02
C ALA A 13 -8.01 15.69 11.45
N ALA A 14 -7.85 16.97 11.85
CA ALA A 14 -8.74 18.05 11.43
C ALA A 14 -8.59 18.44 9.95
N GLU A 15 -7.40 18.33 9.36
CA GLU A 15 -7.15 18.68 7.94
C GLU A 15 -7.66 17.61 6.97
N THR A 16 -7.76 16.35 7.40
CA THR A 16 -8.17 15.26 6.50
C THR A 16 -9.66 15.28 6.14
N LYS A 17 -10.52 15.77 7.04
CA LYS A 17 -11.97 15.85 6.81
C LYS A 17 -12.37 16.96 5.85
N THR A 18 -11.69 18.11 5.89
CA THR A 18 -11.94 19.24 4.98
C THR A 18 -11.50 18.91 3.55
N VAL A 19 -10.34 18.26 3.39
CA VAL A 19 -9.83 17.81 2.08
C VAL A 19 -10.74 16.76 1.44
N ALA A 20 -11.29 15.82 2.23
CA ALA A 20 -12.21 14.81 1.72
C ALA A 20 -13.55 15.42 1.22
N SER A 21 -14.09 16.43 1.92
CA SER A 21 -15.29 17.14 1.46
C SER A 21 -15.04 18.05 0.25
N ASP A 22 -13.84 18.63 0.14
CA ASP A 22 -13.41 19.42 -1.03
C ASP A 22 -13.27 18.54 -2.27
N LEU A 23 -12.74 17.31 -2.12
CA LEU A 23 -12.58 16.36 -3.24
C LEU A 23 -13.91 15.82 -3.77
N SER A 24 -14.91 15.60 -2.91
CA SER A 24 -16.25 15.21 -3.37
C SER A 24 -16.95 16.29 -4.21
N SER A 25 -16.59 17.57 -4.00
CA SER A 25 -17.09 18.67 -4.84
C SER A 25 -16.48 18.68 -6.24
N LEU A 26 -15.31 18.06 -6.43
CA LEU A 26 -14.68 17.88 -7.73
C LEU A 26 -15.31 16.73 -8.55
N LEU A 27 -16.04 15.81 -7.89
CA LEU A 27 -16.75 14.71 -8.55
C LEU A 27 -18.17 15.11 -9.01
N HIS A 28 -18.70 16.20 -8.47
CA HIS A 28 -20.02 16.75 -8.82
C HIS A 28 -19.82 18.09 -9.52
N THR A 29 -19.42 18.02 -10.79
CA THR A 29 -19.19 19.20 -11.60
C THR A 29 -20.48 19.60 -12.34
N PRO A 30 -20.74 20.91 -12.49
CA PRO A 30 -21.99 21.40 -13.08
C PRO A 30 -22.17 20.98 -14.53
N HIS A 31 -21.11 20.60 -15.26
CA HIS A 31 -21.23 20.17 -16.65
C HIS A 31 -21.39 18.67 -16.82
N SER A 32 -20.78 17.84 -15.96
CA SER A 32 -21.00 16.38 -16.00
C SER A 32 -22.45 16.02 -15.63
N ASP A 33 -23.05 16.71 -14.67
CA ASP A 33 -24.47 16.52 -14.29
C ASP A 33 -25.45 17.11 -15.33
N ALA A 34 -25.02 18.10 -16.12
CA ALA A 34 -25.82 18.74 -17.17
C ALA A 34 -25.63 18.13 -18.56
N PHE A 35 -24.61 17.29 -18.75
CA PHE A 35 -24.33 16.64 -20.02
C PHE A 35 -25.23 15.42 -20.18
N ALA A 36 -26.30 15.60 -20.95
CA ALA A 36 -27.18 14.50 -21.36
C ALA A 36 -26.85 14.10 -22.80
N PHE A 37 -26.58 12.80 -23.00
CA PHE A 37 -26.62 12.21 -24.33
C PHE A 37 -28.05 12.23 -24.85
N SER A 38 -28.21 12.43 -26.15
CA SER A 38 -29.49 12.13 -26.80
C SER A 38 -29.73 10.61 -26.83
N ASP A 39 -31.00 10.20 -26.88
CA ASP A 39 -31.38 8.77 -26.94
C ASP A 39 -30.66 8.02 -28.07
N LEU A 40 -30.40 8.70 -29.19
CA LEU A 40 -29.65 8.15 -30.32
C LEU A 40 -28.18 7.93 -29.95
N GLU A 41 -27.53 8.93 -29.36
CA GLU A 41 -26.12 8.83 -28.94
C GLU A 41 -25.94 7.74 -27.89
N GLU A 42 -26.83 7.66 -26.91
CA GLU A 42 -26.82 6.60 -25.91
C GLU A 42 -26.98 5.22 -26.57
N ARG A 43 -27.91 5.12 -27.53
CA ARG A 43 -28.11 3.86 -28.27
C ARG A 43 -26.88 3.48 -29.10
N VAL A 44 -26.20 4.44 -29.71
CA VAL A 44 -24.97 4.20 -30.49
C VAL A 44 -23.85 3.72 -29.57
N LEU A 45 -23.70 4.31 -28.39
CA LEU A 45 -22.72 3.86 -27.39
C LEU A 45 -23.01 2.44 -26.91
N GLN A 46 -24.27 2.12 -26.58
CA GLN A 46 -24.68 0.76 -26.22
C GLN A 46 -24.39 -0.25 -27.34
N LEU A 47 -24.64 0.11 -28.60
CA LEU A 47 -24.34 -0.74 -29.75
C LEU A 47 -22.82 -0.92 -29.95
N TYR A 48 -22.03 0.12 -29.69
CA TYR A 48 -20.56 0.04 -29.72
C TYR A 48 -20.04 -0.93 -28.65
N ASP A 49 -20.55 -0.84 -27.42
CA ASP A 49 -20.16 -1.74 -26.33
C ASP A 49 -20.55 -3.18 -26.64
N GLN A 50 -21.77 -3.40 -27.15
CA GLN A 50 -22.22 -4.71 -27.62
C GLN A 50 -21.35 -5.25 -28.75
N LEU A 51 -20.94 -4.41 -29.70
CA LEU A 51 -20.07 -4.83 -30.80
C LEU A 51 -18.69 -5.24 -30.27
N ARG A 52 -18.13 -4.51 -29.29
CA ARG A 52 -16.86 -4.87 -28.65
C ARG A 52 -16.94 -6.20 -27.92
N GLU A 53 -18.01 -6.44 -27.20
CA GLU A 53 -18.24 -7.71 -26.52
C GLU A 53 -18.36 -8.88 -27.53
N LEU A 54 -19.10 -8.69 -28.63
CA LEU A 54 -19.21 -9.70 -29.67
C LEU A 54 -17.88 -9.95 -30.40
N GLU A 55 -17.06 -8.92 -30.63
CA GLU A 55 -15.71 -9.07 -31.19
C GLU A 55 -14.83 -9.91 -30.26
N LEU A 56 -14.92 -9.69 -28.94
CA LEU A 56 -14.21 -10.46 -27.94
C LEU A 56 -14.67 -11.92 -27.94
N GLN A 57 -15.98 -12.18 -27.87
CA GLN A 57 -16.55 -13.53 -27.92
C GLN A 57 -16.13 -14.27 -29.19
N ARG A 58 -16.16 -13.61 -30.35
CA ARG A 58 -15.70 -14.18 -31.60
C ARG A 58 -14.21 -14.50 -31.58
N SER A 59 -13.39 -13.64 -30.96
CA SER A 59 -11.96 -13.89 -30.82
C SER A 59 -11.66 -15.09 -29.91
N LEU A 60 -12.44 -15.28 -28.83
CA LEU A 60 -12.34 -16.42 -27.94
C LEU A 60 -12.76 -17.73 -28.62
N ILE A 61 -13.86 -17.72 -29.37
CA ILE A 61 -14.32 -18.90 -30.13
C ILE A 61 -13.26 -19.30 -31.16
N LYS A 62 -12.74 -18.33 -31.93
CA LYS A 62 -11.64 -18.59 -32.88
C LYS A 62 -10.40 -19.13 -32.20
N ALA A 63 -10.04 -18.58 -31.04
CA ALA A 63 -8.91 -19.06 -30.25
C ALA A 63 -9.14 -20.52 -29.82
N HIS A 64 -10.34 -20.86 -29.34
CA HIS A 64 -10.71 -22.22 -28.95
C HIS A 64 -10.72 -23.20 -30.15
N GLU A 65 -11.23 -22.78 -31.30
CA GLU A 65 -11.20 -23.58 -32.53
C GLU A 65 -9.78 -23.78 -33.07
N SER A 66 -8.91 -22.77 -32.92
CA SER A 66 -7.50 -22.83 -33.33
C SER A 66 -6.60 -23.53 -32.33
N ALA A 67 -7.02 -23.62 -31.06
CA ALA A 67 -6.35 -24.35 -30.01
C ALA A 67 -6.57 -25.85 -30.22
N HIS A 68 -5.84 -26.40 -31.19
CA HIS A 68 -5.63 -27.83 -31.27
C HIS A 68 -5.00 -28.27 -29.95
N VAL A 69 -5.71 -29.07 -29.15
CA VAL A 69 -5.15 -29.70 -27.94
C VAL A 69 -4.07 -30.67 -28.43
N PRO A 70 -2.76 -30.38 -28.23
CA PRO A 70 -1.75 -31.38 -28.55
C PRO A 70 -2.03 -32.60 -27.68
N ASP A 71 -1.89 -33.79 -28.26
CA ASP A 71 -2.07 -35.05 -27.54
C ASP A 71 -0.90 -35.19 -26.55
N THR A 72 -1.04 -34.59 -25.36
CA THR A 72 0.00 -34.53 -24.31
C THR A 72 0.17 -35.87 -23.59
N SER A 73 -0.65 -36.85 -23.95
CA SER A 73 -0.69 -38.20 -23.37
C SER A 73 0.59 -39.02 -23.61
N ALA A 74 1.47 -38.59 -24.53
CA ALA A 74 2.73 -39.24 -24.87
C ALA A 74 3.99 -38.51 -24.39
N LEU A 75 3.87 -37.35 -23.74
CA LEU A 75 5.00 -36.53 -23.29
C LEU A 75 5.46 -36.95 -21.89
N SER A 76 6.76 -36.83 -21.62
CA SER A 76 7.27 -36.94 -20.25
C SER A 76 6.89 -35.71 -19.41
N ASP A 77 6.84 -35.85 -18.08
CA ASP A 77 6.45 -34.75 -17.17
C ASP A 77 7.36 -33.50 -17.33
N ASP A 78 8.65 -33.69 -17.62
CA ASP A 78 9.59 -32.59 -17.86
C ASP A 78 9.31 -31.85 -19.18
N GLU A 79 8.99 -32.59 -20.26
CA GLU A 79 8.62 -32.01 -21.56
C GLU A 79 7.26 -31.30 -21.50
N LEU A 80 6.33 -31.82 -20.69
CA LEU A 80 5.03 -31.20 -20.44
C LEU A 80 5.20 -29.88 -19.68
N GLN A 81 6.09 -29.83 -18.69
CA GLN A 81 6.39 -28.61 -17.94
C GLN A 81 7.05 -27.55 -18.83
N GLU A 82 7.99 -27.93 -19.71
CA GLU A 82 8.60 -27.00 -20.66
C GLU A 82 7.55 -26.44 -21.64
N GLN A 83 6.71 -27.29 -22.22
CA GLN A 83 5.64 -26.84 -23.11
C GLN A 83 4.61 -25.94 -22.41
N LEU A 84 4.29 -26.21 -21.14
CA LEU A 84 3.39 -25.36 -20.34
C LEU A 84 4.01 -23.98 -20.13
N ILE A 85 5.29 -23.89 -19.78
CA ILE A 85 6.01 -22.61 -19.62
C ILE A 85 6.01 -21.84 -20.94
N THR A 86 6.28 -22.49 -22.07
CA THR A 86 6.26 -21.86 -23.39
C THR A 86 4.85 -21.38 -23.75
N ALA A 87 3.83 -22.22 -23.59
CA ALA A 87 2.44 -21.85 -23.87
C ALA A 87 1.94 -20.71 -22.96
N GLN A 88 2.32 -20.73 -21.68
CA GLN A 88 2.01 -19.66 -20.74
C GLN A 88 2.66 -18.34 -21.17
N ARG A 89 3.93 -18.39 -21.58
CA ARG A 89 4.64 -17.21 -22.09
C ARG A 89 4.00 -16.67 -23.38
N ASP A 90 3.68 -17.56 -24.32
CA ASP A 90 3.03 -17.18 -25.58
C ASP A 90 1.64 -16.59 -25.34
N ALA A 91 0.88 -17.13 -24.39
CA ALA A 91 -0.41 -16.58 -23.97
C ALA A 91 -0.27 -15.20 -23.31
N MET A 92 0.73 -15.01 -22.44
CA MET A 92 1.03 -13.70 -21.86
C MET A 92 1.44 -12.68 -22.93
N ASP A 93 2.29 -13.07 -23.89
CA ASP A 93 2.71 -12.20 -24.99
C ASP A 93 1.53 -11.85 -25.91
N ALA A 94 0.64 -12.81 -26.20
CA ALA A 94 -0.57 -12.56 -26.97
C ALA A 94 -1.54 -11.61 -26.25
N LYS A 95 -1.73 -11.78 -24.94
CA LYS A 95 -2.54 -10.89 -24.10
C LYS A 95 -1.98 -9.47 -24.10
N ALA A 96 -0.67 -9.32 -23.85
CA ALA A 96 -0.02 -8.02 -23.88
C ALA A 96 -0.17 -7.32 -25.24
N LYS A 97 0.01 -8.06 -26.35
CA LYS A 97 -0.20 -7.52 -27.71
C LYS A 97 -1.64 -7.09 -27.94
N PHE A 98 -2.63 -7.86 -27.48
CA PHE A 98 -4.04 -7.52 -27.60
C PHE A 98 -4.38 -6.25 -26.80
N GLU A 99 -3.94 -6.17 -25.55
CA GLU A 99 -4.16 -5.01 -24.68
C GLU A 99 -3.51 -3.74 -25.25
N ILE A 100 -2.27 -3.83 -25.73
CA ILE A 100 -1.58 -2.71 -26.36
C ILE A 100 -2.34 -2.27 -27.62
N ARG A 101 -2.75 -3.20 -28.49
CA ARG A 101 -3.51 -2.88 -29.70
C ARG A 101 -4.83 -2.19 -29.34
N ASN A 102 -5.58 -2.73 -28.38
CA ASN A 102 -6.85 -2.16 -27.97
C ASN A 102 -6.67 -0.75 -27.39
N ARG A 103 -5.63 -0.55 -26.56
CA ARG A 103 -5.28 0.75 -26.01
C ARG A 103 -4.91 1.76 -27.09
N VAL A 104 -4.10 1.35 -28.09
CA VAL A 104 -3.74 2.22 -29.22
C VAL A 104 -4.98 2.59 -30.03
N SER A 105 -5.82 1.62 -30.40
CA SER A 105 -7.05 1.89 -31.13
C SER A 105 -8.00 2.82 -30.37
N HIS A 106 -8.18 2.59 -29.06
CA HIS A 106 -8.98 3.46 -28.21
C HIS A 106 -8.43 4.88 -28.14
N ASN A 107 -7.12 5.04 -27.89
CA ASN A 107 -6.49 6.35 -27.82
C ASN A 107 -6.60 7.12 -29.14
N VAL A 108 -6.44 6.45 -30.29
CA VAL A 108 -6.61 7.10 -31.61
C VAL A 108 -8.05 7.56 -31.80
N LEU A 109 -9.04 6.76 -31.40
CA LEU A 109 -10.46 7.10 -31.53
C LEU A 109 -10.87 8.27 -30.61
N VAL A 110 -10.28 8.38 -29.42
CA VAL A 110 -10.59 9.46 -28.47
C VAL A 110 -9.80 10.74 -28.79
N MET A 111 -8.58 10.63 -29.32
CA MET A 111 -7.72 11.80 -29.49
C MET A 111 -8.17 12.74 -30.61
N ASP A 112 -8.71 12.23 -31.71
CA ASP A 112 -9.23 13.08 -32.81
C ASP A 112 -10.36 14.02 -32.34
N PRO A 113 -11.45 13.55 -31.70
CA PRO A 113 -12.50 14.43 -31.21
C PRO A 113 -12.02 15.35 -30.07
N VAL A 114 -11.09 14.91 -29.21
CA VAL A 114 -10.52 15.79 -28.16
C VAL A 114 -9.70 16.93 -28.77
N LEU A 115 -8.86 16.64 -29.76
CA LEU A 115 -8.07 17.67 -30.45
C LEU A 115 -8.96 18.68 -31.15
N LYS A 116 -10.04 18.23 -31.80
CA LYS A 116 -11.00 19.14 -32.45
C LYS A 116 -11.87 19.90 -31.46
N ALA A 117 -12.24 19.29 -30.33
CA ALA A 117 -12.94 19.99 -29.26
C ALA A 117 -12.11 21.17 -28.70
N VAL A 118 -10.79 20.98 -28.58
CA VAL A 118 -9.88 22.00 -28.03
C VAL A 118 -9.41 23.00 -29.10
N HIS A 119 -9.14 22.55 -30.33
CA HIS A 119 -8.48 23.35 -31.38
C HIS A 119 -9.34 23.63 -32.62
N GLY A 120 -10.55 23.07 -32.72
CA GLY A 120 -11.39 23.13 -33.93
C GLY A 120 -11.90 24.51 -34.32
N GLY A 121 -11.67 25.56 -33.52
CA GLY A 121 -12.02 26.94 -33.86
C GLY A 121 -13.51 27.12 -34.20
N GLU A 122 -13.83 28.05 -35.10
CA GLU A 122 -15.22 28.27 -35.56
C GLU A 122 -15.74 27.11 -36.44
N ASP A 123 -14.86 26.40 -37.14
CA ASP A 123 -15.20 25.31 -38.08
C ASP A 123 -15.47 23.95 -37.42
N GLY A 124 -15.20 23.81 -36.12
CA GLY A 124 -15.42 22.55 -35.38
C GLY A 124 -16.89 22.18 -35.24
N ASP A 125 -17.18 20.88 -35.29
CA ASP A 125 -18.54 20.34 -35.18
C ASP A 125 -19.15 20.68 -33.81
N PHE A 126 -20.47 20.89 -33.78
CA PHE A 126 -21.18 21.26 -32.55
C PHE A 126 -21.00 20.19 -31.46
N LEU A 127 -20.98 18.91 -31.87
CA LEU A 127 -20.80 17.78 -30.97
C LEU A 127 -19.42 17.81 -30.28
N GLU A 128 -18.37 18.14 -31.04
CA GLU A 128 -17.01 18.24 -30.52
C GLU A 128 -16.88 19.41 -29.54
N LYS A 129 -17.48 20.58 -29.85
CA LYS A 129 -17.50 21.74 -28.94
C LYS A 129 -18.27 21.47 -27.64
N ARG A 130 -19.34 20.67 -27.70
CA ARG A 130 -20.14 20.28 -26.52
C ARG A 130 -19.31 19.46 -25.51
N MET A 131 -18.23 18.79 -25.94
CA MET A 131 -17.35 18.02 -25.06
C MET A 131 -16.33 18.85 -24.29
N LEU A 132 -16.08 20.11 -24.70
CA LEU A 132 -15.04 20.95 -24.12
C LEU A 132 -15.14 21.12 -22.58
N PRO A 133 -16.33 21.33 -21.99
CA PRO A 133 -16.45 21.43 -20.53
C PRO A 133 -16.06 20.13 -19.82
N LEU A 134 -16.41 18.95 -20.38
CA LEU A 134 -16.04 17.65 -19.83
C LEU A 134 -14.52 17.41 -19.90
N ILE A 135 -13.88 17.84 -20.99
CA ILE A 135 -12.43 17.74 -21.15
C ILE A 135 -11.74 18.61 -20.10
N HIS A 136 -12.21 19.85 -19.90
CA HIS A 136 -11.66 20.74 -18.88
C HIS A 136 -11.79 20.15 -17.46
N GLU A 137 -12.94 19.56 -17.14
CA GLU A 137 -13.15 18.87 -15.86
C GLU A 137 -12.21 17.66 -15.71
N SER A 138 -12.10 16.83 -16.73
CA SER A 138 -11.16 15.71 -16.75
C SER A 138 -9.70 16.18 -16.54
N ASP A 139 -9.30 17.29 -17.15
CA ASP A 139 -7.96 17.85 -17.01
C ASP A 139 -7.71 18.37 -15.59
N THR A 140 -8.67 19.10 -15.01
CA THR A 140 -8.57 19.59 -13.62
C THR A 140 -8.50 18.43 -12.62
N LEU A 141 -9.32 17.39 -12.80
CA LEU A 141 -9.25 16.16 -12.00
C LEU A 141 -7.91 15.44 -12.17
N SER A 142 -7.39 15.37 -13.40
CA SER A 142 -6.08 14.76 -13.69
C SER A 142 -4.93 15.53 -13.02
N MET A 143 -5.01 16.86 -12.98
CA MET A 143 -4.03 17.70 -12.26
C MET A 143 -4.06 17.46 -10.75
N VAL A 144 -5.26 17.41 -10.15
CA VAL A 144 -5.42 17.13 -8.71
C VAL A 144 -4.97 15.71 -8.38
N HIS A 145 -5.34 14.73 -9.20
CA HIS A 145 -4.87 13.35 -9.03
C HIS A 145 -3.34 13.26 -9.12
N GLY A 146 -2.72 13.99 -10.06
CA GLY A 146 -1.27 14.06 -10.20
C GLY A 146 -0.58 14.67 -8.98
N SER A 147 -1.15 15.73 -8.39
CA SER A 147 -0.60 16.34 -7.17
C SER A 147 -0.72 15.42 -5.96
N LEU A 148 -1.88 14.79 -5.76
CA LEU A 148 -2.11 13.81 -4.69
C LEU A 148 -1.21 12.58 -4.84
N SER A 149 -1.05 12.07 -6.06
CA SER A 149 -0.15 10.93 -6.34
C SER A 149 1.31 11.27 -6.03
N SER A 150 1.74 12.50 -6.37
CA SER A 150 3.08 12.99 -6.03
C SER A 150 3.29 13.13 -4.52
N GLN A 151 2.29 13.66 -3.80
CA GLN A 151 2.30 13.72 -2.33
C GLN A 151 2.31 12.32 -1.70
N LEU A 152 1.53 11.38 -2.22
CA LEU A 152 1.54 10.00 -1.75
C LEU A 152 2.89 9.33 -1.99
N ALA A 153 3.50 9.54 -3.16
CA ALA A 153 4.82 9.01 -3.45
C ALA A 153 5.90 9.60 -2.54
N SER A 154 5.81 10.89 -2.18
CA SER A 154 6.77 11.53 -1.28
C SER A 154 6.60 11.07 0.17
N THR A 155 5.37 10.95 0.67
CA THR A 155 5.10 10.45 2.02
C THR A 155 5.48 8.98 2.16
N THR A 156 5.24 8.16 1.13
CA THR A 156 5.67 6.76 1.11
C THR A 156 7.20 6.63 1.18
N ARG A 157 7.94 7.49 0.46
CA ARG A 157 9.40 7.52 0.55
C ARG A 157 9.89 7.95 1.93
N ALA A 158 9.32 9.02 2.49
CA ALA A 158 9.67 9.49 3.83
C ALA A 158 9.36 8.43 4.91
N LEU A 159 8.26 7.68 4.75
CA LEU A 159 7.92 6.57 5.62
C LEU A 159 8.98 5.45 5.51
N GLY A 160 9.35 5.04 4.29
CA GLY A 160 10.38 4.02 4.09
C GLY A 160 11.75 4.42 4.66
N GLU A 161 12.13 5.70 4.54
CA GLU A 161 13.35 6.23 5.17
C GLU A 161 13.27 6.21 6.70
N ALA A 162 12.12 6.60 7.27
CA ALA A 162 11.89 6.56 8.71
C ALA A 162 11.89 5.12 9.26
N GLU A 163 11.27 4.17 8.54
CA GLU A 163 11.27 2.75 8.89
C GLU A 163 12.70 2.18 8.86
N GLN A 164 13.48 2.49 7.83
CA GLN A 164 14.88 2.08 7.75
C GLN A 164 15.72 2.69 8.89
N GLY A 165 15.47 3.94 9.24
CA GLY A 165 16.05 4.60 10.41
C GLY A 165 15.69 3.89 11.71
N ASN A 166 14.42 3.51 11.87
CA ASN A 166 13.92 2.80 13.06
C ASN A 166 14.53 1.39 13.17
N ILE A 167 14.64 0.65 12.06
CA ILE A 167 15.29 -0.66 12.04
C ILE A 167 16.77 -0.55 12.45
N SER A 168 17.49 0.45 11.95
CA SER A 168 18.90 0.64 12.31
C SER A 168 19.09 1.08 13.76
N ALA A 169 18.23 1.98 14.27
CA ALA A 169 18.21 2.37 15.67
C ALA A 169 17.88 1.20 16.61
N ASN A 170 16.90 0.36 16.26
CA ASN A 170 16.57 -0.83 17.06
C ASN A 170 17.71 -1.86 17.08
N LYS A 171 18.42 -2.05 15.96
CA LYS A 171 19.62 -2.90 15.94
C LYS A 171 20.69 -2.35 16.89
N GLY A 172 20.98 -1.05 16.83
CA GLY A 172 21.92 -0.41 17.75
C GLY A 172 21.50 -0.51 19.22
N ASN A 173 20.21 -0.32 19.52
CA ASN A 173 19.67 -0.50 20.87
C ASN A 173 19.81 -1.94 21.36
N ARG A 174 19.64 -2.94 20.48
CA ARG A 174 19.82 -4.35 20.81
C ARG A 174 21.28 -4.66 21.12
N ASP A 175 22.21 -4.18 20.30
CA ASP A 175 23.65 -4.37 20.51
C ASP A 175 24.13 -3.68 21.80
N LEU A 176 23.68 -2.45 22.05
CA LEU A 176 23.95 -1.74 23.30
C LEU A 176 23.36 -2.45 24.51
N SER A 177 22.13 -2.98 24.40
CA SER A 177 21.52 -3.74 25.49
C SER A 177 22.31 -5.03 25.77
N GLN A 178 22.80 -5.71 24.74
CA GLN A 178 23.62 -6.92 24.89
C GLN A 178 24.96 -6.62 25.56
N THR A 179 25.64 -5.54 25.14
CA THR A 179 26.89 -5.10 25.80
C THR A 179 26.66 -4.69 27.25
N TYR A 180 25.55 -3.99 27.53
CA TYR A 180 25.19 -3.62 28.89
C TYR A 180 24.91 -4.84 29.78
N LEU A 181 24.24 -5.86 29.24
CA LEU A 181 24.02 -7.13 29.95
C LEU A 181 25.34 -7.86 30.22
N ALA A 182 26.24 -7.95 29.24
CA ALA A 182 27.56 -8.55 29.44
C ALA A 182 28.38 -7.81 30.52
N LEU A 183 28.39 -6.47 30.48
CA LEU A 183 29.00 -5.63 31.52
C LEU A 183 28.37 -5.84 32.90
N ALA A 184 27.04 -5.99 32.95
CA ALA A 184 26.33 -6.27 34.19
C ALA A 184 26.62 -7.68 34.74
N GLU A 185 26.82 -8.67 33.87
CA GLU A 185 27.23 -10.03 34.24
C GLU A 185 28.66 -10.06 34.78
N ASP A 186 29.60 -9.37 34.12
CA ASP A 186 30.98 -9.19 34.58
C ASP A 186 31.01 -8.50 35.95
N LEU A 187 30.18 -7.48 36.15
CA LEU A 187 30.03 -6.78 37.43
C LEU A 187 29.34 -7.64 38.50
N LYS A 188 28.41 -8.53 38.13
CA LYS A 188 27.80 -9.47 39.09
C LYS A 188 28.79 -10.55 39.53
N GLY A 189 29.74 -10.91 38.67
CA GLY A 189 30.89 -11.77 38.99
C GLY A 189 31.83 -11.14 40.04
N GLN A 190 31.87 -9.81 40.12
CA GLN A 190 32.45 -9.07 41.24
C GLN A 190 31.37 -8.93 42.32
N SER A 191 31.36 -9.83 43.31
CA SER A 191 30.24 -9.88 44.26
C SER A 191 30.03 -8.51 44.94
N THR A 192 28.77 -8.18 45.26
CA THR A 192 28.43 -7.01 46.09
C THR A 192 29.08 -7.08 47.48
N GLU A 193 29.60 -8.24 47.87
CA GLU A 193 30.34 -8.47 49.11
C GLU A 193 31.80 -7.96 49.03
N ASP A 194 32.39 -7.86 47.84
CA ASP A 194 33.78 -7.39 47.61
C ASP A 194 33.91 -5.86 47.54
N ILE A 195 32.79 -5.12 47.49
CA ILE A 195 32.77 -3.66 47.48
C ILE A 195 33.13 -3.15 48.90
N GLN A 196 34.37 -2.67 49.07
CA GLN A 196 34.85 -2.11 50.35
C GLN A 196 34.14 -0.81 50.76
N ASP A 197 33.52 -0.10 49.80
CA ASP A 197 32.95 1.22 50.03
C ASP A 197 31.43 1.17 50.35
N PRO A 198 30.98 1.55 51.55
CA PRO A 198 29.58 1.43 51.99
C PRO A 198 28.61 2.34 51.23
N GLN A 199 29.08 3.42 50.58
CA GLN A 199 28.20 4.26 49.75
C GLN A 199 27.85 3.59 48.42
N MET A 200 28.81 2.90 47.79
CA MET A 200 28.56 2.17 46.55
C MET A 200 27.59 1.00 46.75
N ARG A 201 27.66 0.28 47.88
CA ARG A 201 26.67 -0.78 48.20
C ARG A 201 25.22 -0.25 48.24
N LYS A 202 25.01 0.94 48.81
CA LYS A 202 23.67 1.55 48.86
C LYS A 202 23.16 1.92 47.47
N GLN A 203 24.04 2.41 46.58
CA GLN A 203 23.67 2.74 45.20
C GLN A 203 23.31 1.49 44.38
N VAL A 204 24.06 0.40 44.53
CA VAL A 204 23.75 -0.87 43.87
C VAL A 204 22.40 -1.43 44.33
N GLN A 205 22.10 -1.40 45.63
CA GLN A 205 20.79 -1.85 46.14
C GLN A 205 19.62 -0.99 45.64
N ILE A 206 19.83 0.31 45.42
CA ILE A 206 18.83 1.19 44.83
C ILE A 206 18.60 0.82 43.36
N ALA A 207 19.68 0.64 42.60
CA ALA A 207 19.61 0.21 41.20
C ALA A 207 18.93 -1.16 41.03
N GLU A 208 19.20 -2.13 41.91
CA GLU A 208 18.52 -3.43 41.91
C GLU A 208 17.00 -3.31 42.17
N LYS A 209 16.60 -2.39 43.06
CA LYS A 209 15.18 -2.11 43.30
C LYS A 209 14.52 -1.49 42.08
N GLU A 210 15.18 -0.51 41.45
CA GLU A 210 14.69 0.13 40.22
C GLU A 210 14.58 -0.88 39.06
N LEU A 211 15.54 -1.80 38.93
CA LEU A 211 15.49 -2.88 37.93
C LEU A 211 14.29 -3.81 38.16
N LYS A 212 14.02 -4.19 39.42
CA LYS A 212 12.84 -4.99 39.77
C LYS A 212 11.54 -4.26 39.45
N GLU A 213 11.47 -2.96 39.69
CA GLU A 213 10.30 -2.16 39.32
C GLU A 213 10.14 -2.05 37.80
N SER A 214 11.23 -1.84 37.07
CA SER A 214 11.22 -1.81 35.61
C SER A 214 10.74 -3.13 34.99
N ARG A 215 11.27 -4.27 35.48
CA ARG A 215 10.82 -5.61 35.05
C ARG A 215 9.33 -5.83 35.31
N LYS A 216 8.81 -5.37 36.46
CA LYS A 216 7.37 -5.43 36.75
C LYS A 216 6.56 -4.61 35.75
N ARG A 217 7.00 -3.39 35.42
CA ARG A 217 6.33 -2.53 34.43
C ARG A 217 6.36 -3.14 33.03
N MET A 218 7.48 -3.73 32.62
CA MET A 218 7.59 -4.44 31.35
C MET A 218 6.62 -5.64 31.28
N ARG A 219 6.51 -6.41 32.36
CA ARG A 219 5.55 -7.52 32.44
C ARG A 219 4.10 -7.04 32.30
N THR A 220 3.74 -5.92 32.93
CA THR A 220 2.40 -5.32 32.79
C THR A 220 2.15 -4.83 31.36
N LEU A 221 3.14 -4.22 30.70
CA LEU A 221 3.01 -3.77 29.31
C LEU A 221 2.86 -4.94 28.33
N LYS A 222 3.65 -6.01 28.50
CA LYS A 222 3.54 -7.23 27.69
C LYS A 222 2.14 -7.84 27.81
N GLY A 223 1.61 -7.95 29.03
CA GLY A 223 0.26 -8.45 29.27
C GLY A 223 -0.84 -7.59 28.61
N VAL A 224 -0.72 -6.26 28.68
CA VAL A 224 -1.68 -5.35 28.03
C VAL A 224 -1.62 -5.45 26.50
N LEU A 225 -0.41 -5.51 25.92
CA LEU A 225 -0.22 -5.67 24.47
C LEU A 225 -0.78 -7.00 23.97
N SER A 226 -0.49 -8.11 24.66
CA SER A 226 -1.03 -9.44 24.31
C SER A 226 -2.57 -9.42 24.36
N ALA A 227 -3.16 -8.87 25.43
CA ALA A 227 -4.61 -8.74 25.55
C ALA A 227 -5.23 -7.85 24.44
N MET A 228 -4.54 -6.78 24.03
CA MET A 228 -4.98 -5.90 22.95
C MET A 228 -4.93 -6.61 21.59
N ILE A 229 -3.85 -7.34 21.31
CA ILE A 229 -3.68 -8.09 20.05
C ILE A 229 -4.76 -9.18 19.93
N VAL A 230 -4.95 -9.98 20.98
CA VAL A 230 -5.99 -11.03 21.02
C VAL A 230 -7.40 -10.40 20.95
N GLY A 231 -7.63 -9.28 21.64
CA GLY A 231 -8.92 -8.57 21.64
C GLY A 231 -9.25 -7.84 20.34
N SER A 232 -8.26 -7.54 19.50
CA SER A 232 -8.45 -6.84 18.22
C SER A 232 -9.05 -7.70 17.11
N GLY A 233 -9.01 -9.04 17.26
CA GLY A 233 -9.48 -9.98 16.24
C GLY A 233 -8.53 -10.15 15.05
N ILE A 234 -7.31 -9.61 15.11
CA ILE A 234 -6.25 -9.88 14.13
C ILE A 234 -5.83 -11.35 14.19
N ASN A 235 -5.57 -11.99 13.05
CA ASN A 235 -5.10 -13.37 12.99
C ASN A 235 -3.62 -13.50 13.40
N TRP A 236 -3.36 -13.35 14.69
CA TRP A 236 -2.02 -13.37 15.28
C TRP A 236 -1.35 -14.75 15.27
N ALA A 237 -2.08 -15.83 14.96
CA ALA A 237 -1.54 -17.19 14.95
C ALA A 237 -0.74 -17.53 13.67
N GLU A 238 -1.03 -16.84 12.56
CA GLU A 238 -0.32 -17.03 11.28
C GLU A 238 0.96 -16.19 11.18
N ASP A 239 1.05 -15.09 11.95
CA ASP A 239 2.22 -14.22 12.00
C ASP A 239 3.15 -14.65 13.14
N GLU A 240 4.35 -15.10 12.79
CA GLU A 240 5.38 -15.54 13.73
C GLU A 240 5.70 -14.48 14.81
N VAL A 241 5.72 -13.20 14.42
CA VAL A 241 6.08 -12.10 15.31
C VAL A 241 4.96 -11.83 16.32
N LEU A 242 3.70 -11.87 15.86
CA LEU A 242 2.55 -11.71 16.74
C LEU A 242 2.36 -12.93 17.64
N ARG A 243 2.68 -14.12 17.12
CA ARG A 243 2.65 -15.37 17.89
C ARG A 243 3.67 -15.35 19.02
N GLU A 244 4.91 -14.93 18.77
CA GLU A 244 5.95 -14.76 19.81
C GLU A 244 5.58 -13.67 20.84
N LEU A 245 4.90 -12.60 20.40
CA LEU A 245 4.49 -11.52 21.29
C LEU A 245 3.30 -11.90 22.20
N VAL A 246 2.39 -12.73 21.69
CA VAL A 246 1.20 -13.20 22.42
C VAL A 246 1.48 -14.43 23.27
N MET A 247 2.28 -15.38 22.77
CA MET A 247 2.70 -16.53 23.55
C MET A 247 3.82 -16.09 24.49
N ASP A 248 3.51 -16.09 25.78
CA ASP A 248 4.57 -16.10 26.78
C ASP A 248 5.26 -17.47 26.67
N ASP A 249 6.49 -17.50 26.15
CA ASP A 249 7.40 -18.59 26.46
C ASP A 249 7.62 -18.51 27.98
N GLU A 250 6.78 -19.24 28.71
CA GLU A 250 7.03 -19.64 30.08
C GLU A 250 8.28 -20.55 30.05
N GLU A 251 9.46 -19.92 30.02
CA GLU A 251 10.62 -20.49 30.69
C GLU A 251 10.71 -19.85 32.07
N ASP A 252 10.51 -20.74 33.04
CA ASP A 252 10.25 -20.58 34.46
C ASP A 252 11.40 -19.96 35.30
N ASP A 253 11.01 -19.55 36.52
CA ASP A 253 11.79 -19.24 37.75
C ASP A 253 12.65 -17.95 37.87
#